data_AF-A0AAW0FJ47-F1
#
_entry.id   AF-A0AAW0FJ47-F1
#
_cell.length_a   1.000
_cell.length_b   1.000
_cell.length_c   1.000
_cell.angle_alpha   90.00
_cell.angle_beta   90.00
_cell.angle_gamma   90.00
#
_symmetry.space_group_name_H-M   'P 1'
#
loop_
_entity.id
_entity.type
_entity.pdbx_description
1 polymer ?
#
loop_
_entity_poly.entity_id
_entity_poly.type
_entity_poly.pdbx_seq_one_letter_code
_entity_poly.pdbx_strand_id
1 'polypeptide(L)'
;MRNGTTGISTIVSTIIIRTCTCRTQKEIAPNSDNPTWEHHLQTYGEDVVYDDFIANFTASAWNPDDWTDLFSDAGAKYFVFVTKHHDGFALFDTKNSSNRNSLLLGPKRDFLKDLFDSAKDRHPELHRGTYFSLPEWFNPAYAEYGFGSWPGGGALNAFNGTCCDPYIGYVPVDDYLEQSTSSFISH
;
A
#
# COMPACT_ATOMS: atom_id res chain seq x y z
N MET A 1 -11.34 -66.89 -45.94
CA MET A 1 -10.74 -66.01 -44.93
C MET A 1 -11.08 -64.57 -45.30
N ARG A 2 -11.55 -63.79 -44.31
CA ARG A 2 -12.01 -62.38 -44.31
C ARG A 2 -11.06 -61.44 -45.09
N ASN A 3 -11.43 -60.31 -45.73
CA ASN A 3 -12.25 -59.12 -45.44
C ASN A 3 -12.52 -58.41 -46.81
N GLY A 4 -13.47 -57.51 -47.07
CA GLY A 4 -14.21 -56.58 -46.23
C GLY A 4 -13.88 -55.11 -46.60
N THR A 5 -14.73 -54.51 -47.45
CA THR A 5 -15.22 -53.10 -47.48
C THR A 5 -14.30 -51.85 -47.64
N THR A 6 -14.49 -51.17 -48.78
CA THR A 6 -14.82 -49.73 -49.03
C THR A 6 -14.62 -48.65 -47.95
N GLY A 7 -14.06 -47.48 -48.33
CA GLY A 7 -14.32 -46.20 -47.63
C GLY A 7 -13.36 -45.03 -47.90
N ILE A 8 -13.70 -44.18 -48.89
CA ILE A 8 -13.70 -42.70 -48.94
C ILE A 8 -12.70 -41.88 -48.06
N SER A 9 -12.08 -40.89 -48.73
CA SER A 9 -11.88 -39.49 -48.28
C SER A 9 -10.44 -39.04 -48.01
N THR A 10 -9.96 -38.21 -48.94
CA THR A 10 -8.77 -37.37 -48.87
C THR A 10 -8.85 -36.41 -47.68
N ILE A 11 -7.93 -36.51 -46.72
CA ILE A 11 -7.72 -35.50 -45.68
C ILE A 11 -6.37 -34.83 -45.95
N VAL A 12 -6.45 -33.58 -46.43
CA VAL A 12 -5.31 -32.68 -46.56
C VAL A 12 -5.00 -32.14 -45.15
N SER A 13 -3.95 -32.66 -44.51
CA SER A 13 -3.45 -32.10 -43.25
C SER A 13 -2.81 -30.73 -43.53
N THR A 14 -3.59 -29.68 -43.36
CA THR A 14 -3.08 -28.32 -43.24
C THR A 14 -2.48 -28.18 -41.83
N ILE A 15 -1.15 -28.26 -41.75
CA ILE A 15 -0.42 -27.82 -40.56
C ILE A 15 -0.58 -26.30 -40.49
N ILE A 16 -1.55 -25.83 -39.71
CA ILE A 16 -1.58 -24.44 -39.26
C ILE A 16 -0.47 -24.32 -38.22
N ILE A 17 0.73 -23.94 -38.67
CA ILE A 17 1.73 -23.34 -37.80
C ILE A 17 1.08 -22.05 -37.30
N ARG A 18 0.44 -22.11 -36.12
CA ARG A 18 0.13 -20.91 -35.36
C ARG A 18 1.47 -20.32 -34.97
N THR A 19 1.98 -19.44 -35.82
CA THR A 19 2.93 -18.42 -35.39
C THR A 19 2.28 -17.73 -34.19
N CYS A 20 2.86 -17.91 -33.01
CA CYS A 20 2.65 -16.96 -31.92
C CYS A 20 3.12 -15.62 -32.47
N THR A 21 2.19 -14.82 -32.98
CA THR A 21 2.39 -13.39 -33.07
C THR A 21 2.63 -12.94 -31.64
N CYS A 22 3.90 -12.78 -31.28
CA CYS A 22 4.32 -11.92 -30.19
C CYS A 22 3.71 -10.56 -30.52
N ARG A 23 2.56 -10.31 -29.92
CA ARG A 23 1.85 -9.04 -30.08
C ARG A 23 2.74 -8.07 -29.32
N THR A 24 3.61 -7.36 -30.02
CA THR A 24 4.22 -6.13 -29.50
C THR A 24 3.09 -5.09 -29.40
N GLN A 25 2.18 -5.29 -28.45
CA GLN A 25 1.56 -4.13 -27.85
C GLN A 25 2.67 -3.52 -27.05
N LYS A 26 3.03 -2.28 -27.39
CA LYS A 26 3.56 -1.37 -26.39
C LYS A 26 2.47 -1.38 -25.31
N GLU A 27 2.63 -2.21 -24.29
CA GLU A 27 1.60 -2.43 -23.28
C GLU A 27 1.29 -1.05 -22.70
N ILE A 28 0.03 -0.65 -22.81
CA ILE A 28 -0.44 0.58 -22.20
C ILE A 28 -0.12 0.41 -20.72
N ALA A 29 0.71 1.31 -20.17
CA ALA A 29 1.12 1.24 -18.78
C ALA A 29 -0.12 1.10 -17.88
N PRO A 30 -0.06 0.24 -16.84
CA PRO A 30 -1.19 0.07 -15.94
C PRO A 30 -1.69 1.44 -15.44
N ASN A 31 -3.00 1.69 -15.57
CA ASN A 31 -3.64 2.94 -15.13
C ASN A 31 -3.12 4.23 -15.78
N SER A 32 -2.63 4.20 -17.03
CA SER A 32 -2.15 5.40 -17.75
C SER A 32 -3.19 6.51 -17.90
N ASP A 33 -4.48 6.19 -17.76
CA ASP A 33 -5.59 7.16 -17.83
C ASP A 33 -5.90 7.82 -16.47
N ASN A 34 -5.12 7.52 -15.42
CA ASN A 34 -5.28 8.09 -14.08
C ASN A 34 -4.54 9.44 -13.95
N PRO A 35 -5.19 10.53 -13.54
CA PRO A 35 -4.54 11.82 -13.34
C PRO A 35 -3.34 11.77 -12.37
N THR A 36 -3.39 10.89 -11.35
CA THR A 36 -2.26 10.67 -10.42
C THR A 36 -1.07 10.04 -11.14
N TRP A 37 -1.31 9.11 -12.06
CA TRP A 37 -0.25 8.47 -12.85
C TRP A 37 0.45 9.50 -13.74
N GLU A 38 -0.33 10.32 -14.44
CA GLU A 38 0.20 11.38 -15.31
C GLU A 38 1.00 12.41 -14.50
N HIS A 39 0.44 12.86 -13.38
CA HIS A 39 1.12 13.80 -12.50
C HIS A 39 2.43 13.23 -11.93
N HIS A 40 2.44 11.96 -11.53
CA HIS A 40 3.64 11.31 -11.01
C HIS A 40 4.74 11.26 -12.07
N LEU A 41 4.40 10.84 -13.29
CA LEU A 41 5.35 10.80 -14.40
C LEU A 41 5.95 12.18 -14.69
N GLN A 42 5.10 13.21 -14.71
CA GLN A 42 5.54 14.59 -15.03
C GLN A 42 6.38 15.22 -13.91
N THR A 43 6.12 14.87 -12.65
CA THR A 43 6.71 15.54 -11.48
C THR A 43 7.93 14.81 -10.94
N TYR A 44 7.87 13.48 -10.87
CA TYR A 44 8.88 12.64 -10.22
C TYR A 44 9.61 11.72 -11.21
N GLY A 45 8.99 11.38 -12.34
CA GLY A 45 9.54 10.46 -13.33
C GLY A 45 9.13 9.00 -13.08
N GLU A 46 9.46 8.13 -14.04
CA GLU A 46 9.04 6.71 -14.02
C GLU A 46 9.85 5.82 -13.06
N ASP A 47 11.05 6.26 -12.68
CA ASP A 47 11.97 5.51 -11.81
C ASP A 47 11.68 5.71 -10.31
N VAL A 48 10.83 6.68 -9.96
CA VAL A 48 10.45 6.96 -8.56
C VAL A 48 9.28 6.07 -8.16
N VAL A 49 9.46 5.24 -7.15
CA VAL A 49 8.41 4.37 -6.60
C VAL A 49 7.80 4.98 -5.33
N TYR A 50 6.65 4.47 -4.89
CA TYR A 50 5.90 5.06 -3.78
C TYR A 50 6.73 5.16 -2.49
N ASP A 51 7.53 4.13 -2.18
CA ASP A 51 8.32 4.08 -0.96
C ASP A 51 9.49 5.10 -0.94
N ASP A 52 9.90 5.64 -2.08
CA ASP A 52 10.91 6.70 -2.14
C ASP A 52 10.42 7.99 -1.45
N PHE A 53 9.10 8.22 -1.39
CA PHE A 53 8.52 9.38 -0.71
C PHE A 53 8.71 9.33 0.81
N ILE A 54 8.92 8.16 1.40
CA ILE A 54 9.12 8.01 2.86
C ILE A 54 10.38 8.76 3.31
N ALA A 55 11.44 8.77 2.49
CA ALA A 55 12.66 9.53 2.80
C ALA A 55 12.44 11.05 2.77
N ASN A 56 11.45 11.52 2.00
CA ASN A 56 11.11 12.94 1.88
C ASN A 56 10.13 13.40 2.97
N PHE A 57 9.47 12.48 3.67
CA PHE A 57 8.60 12.81 4.77
C PHE A 57 9.40 13.21 6.02
N THR A 58 9.57 14.52 6.23
CA THR A 58 10.35 15.07 7.34
C THR A 58 9.50 15.69 8.45
N ALA A 59 8.28 16.10 8.14
CA ALA A 59 7.38 16.82 9.05
C ALA A 59 8.05 18.02 9.76
N SER A 60 8.91 18.77 9.06
CA SER A 60 9.76 19.81 9.65
C SER A 60 9.01 20.97 10.33
N ALA A 61 7.76 21.22 9.93
CA ALA A 61 6.89 22.24 10.52
C ALA A 61 5.86 21.65 11.51
N TRP A 62 6.00 20.39 11.91
CA TRP A 62 5.06 19.75 12.83
C TRP A 62 5.22 20.27 14.26
N ASN A 63 4.11 20.73 14.82
CA ASN A 63 3.98 21.07 16.23
C ASN A 63 2.60 20.58 16.72
N PRO A 64 2.55 19.61 17.66
CA PRO A 64 1.27 19.06 18.11
C PRO A 64 0.40 20.12 18.83
N ASP A 65 1.00 21.12 19.46
CA ASP A 65 0.26 22.18 20.16
C ASP A 65 -0.56 23.04 19.19
N ASP A 66 0.01 23.37 18.01
CA ASP A 66 -0.71 24.16 17.00
C ASP A 66 -1.96 23.42 16.49
N TRP A 67 -1.90 22.08 16.45
CA TRP A 67 -3.03 21.25 16.04
C TRP A 67 -4.09 21.14 17.14
N THR A 68 -3.68 20.92 18.38
CA THR A 68 -4.64 20.75 19.49
C THR A 68 -5.30 22.08 19.87
N ASP A 69 -4.57 23.19 19.80
CA ASP A 69 -5.11 24.54 19.91
C ASP A 69 -6.14 24.80 18.79
N LEU A 70 -5.80 24.49 17.53
CA LEU A 70 -6.74 24.62 16.41
C LEU A 70 -8.03 23.79 16.63
N PHE A 71 -7.92 22.56 17.12
CA PHE A 71 -9.08 21.72 17.39
C PHE A 71 -9.98 22.30 18.49
N SER A 72 -9.37 22.79 19.57
CA SER A 72 -10.08 23.40 20.69
C SER A 72 -10.76 24.71 20.26
N ASP A 73 -10.04 25.57 19.55
CA ASP A 73 -10.54 26.85 19.02
C ASP A 73 -11.69 26.65 18.02
N ALA A 74 -11.65 25.58 17.24
CA ALA A 74 -12.75 25.19 16.36
C ALA A 74 -14.01 24.70 17.13
N GLY A 75 -13.93 24.55 18.45
CA GLY A 75 -14.99 24.04 19.30
C GLY A 75 -15.19 22.53 19.21
N ALA A 76 -14.23 21.79 18.66
CA ALA A 76 -14.30 20.35 18.55
C ALA A 76 -14.41 19.72 19.95
N LYS A 77 -15.07 18.55 20.01
CA LYS A 77 -15.14 17.73 21.23
C LYS A 77 -14.31 16.47 21.13
N TYR A 78 -13.95 16.09 19.92
CA TYR A 78 -13.08 14.95 19.66
C TYR A 78 -12.33 15.16 18.35
N PHE A 79 -11.22 14.45 18.20
CA PHE A 79 -10.54 14.28 16.92
C PHE A 79 -10.18 12.81 16.72
N VAL A 80 -9.97 12.42 15.46
CA VAL A 80 -9.54 11.07 15.09
C VAL A 80 -8.26 11.17 14.27
N PHE A 81 -7.16 10.61 14.79
CA PHE A 81 -5.87 10.64 14.12
C PHE A 81 -5.64 9.37 13.31
N VAL A 82 -5.24 9.50 12.04
CA VAL A 82 -4.89 8.37 11.18
C VAL A 82 -3.53 7.84 11.62
N THR A 83 -3.53 6.74 12.37
CA THR A 83 -2.30 6.14 12.89
C THR A 83 -1.63 5.25 11.86
N LYS A 84 -2.41 4.58 10.99
CA LYS A 84 -1.94 3.84 9.82
C LYS A 84 -3.03 3.83 8.74
N HIS A 85 -2.67 4.18 7.51
CA HIS A 85 -3.57 4.10 6.37
C HIS A 85 -3.30 2.84 5.54
N HIS A 86 -3.93 2.73 4.37
CA HIS A 86 -3.79 1.58 3.48
C HIS A 86 -2.40 1.42 2.86
N ASP A 87 -1.57 2.46 2.87
CA ASP A 87 -0.17 2.40 2.45
C ASP A 87 0.74 1.66 3.45
N GLY A 88 0.23 1.35 4.64
CA GLY A 88 0.93 0.61 5.68
C GLY A 88 1.91 1.44 6.51
N PHE A 89 2.09 2.73 6.22
CA PHE A 89 3.02 3.55 6.98
C PHE A 89 2.39 4.00 8.31
N ALA A 90 2.98 3.55 9.42
CA ALA A 90 2.47 3.87 10.75
C ALA A 90 3.10 5.16 11.32
N LEU A 91 2.27 5.99 11.95
CA LEU A 91 2.68 7.24 12.61
C LEU A 91 2.93 7.08 14.12
N PHE A 92 3.17 5.83 14.56
CA PHE A 92 3.41 5.40 15.93
C PHE A 92 4.37 4.20 15.93
N ASP A 93 4.88 3.80 17.10
CA ASP A 93 5.76 2.64 17.21
C ASP A 93 4.99 1.32 16.98
N THR A 94 5.24 0.65 15.86
CA THR A 94 4.61 -0.64 15.56
C THR A 94 5.25 -1.83 16.30
N LYS A 95 6.22 -1.57 17.19
CA LYS A 95 6.98 -2.58 17.95
C LYS A 95 7.56 -3.63 17.00
N ASN A 96 7.21 -4.89 17.18
CA ASN A 96 7.74 -6.00 16.39
C ASN A 96 6.87 -6.36 15.17
N SER A 97 5.74 -5.68 14.95
CA SER A 97 4.81 -6.05 13.86
C SER A 97 5.19 -5.48 12.49
N SER A 98 5.99 -4.41 12.47
CA SER A 98 6.46 -3.75 11.25
C SER A 98 7.61 -2.80 11.59
N ASN A 99 8.52 -2.59 10.64
CA ASN A 99 9.52 -1.52 10.69
C ASN A 99 9.12 -0.31 9.81
N ARG A 100 7.94 -0.36 9.18
CA ARG A 100 7.38 0.68 8.31
C ARG A 100 6.65 1.74 9.13
N ASN A 101 7.40 2.49 9.94
CA ASN A 101 6.85 3.51 10.81
C ASN A 101 7.69 4.79 10.87
N SER A 102 7.10 5.87 11.38
CA SER A 102 7.71 7.19 11.46
C SER A 102 8.85 7.33 12.48
N LEU A 103 9.01 6.39 13.40
CA LEU A 103 10.14 6.37 14.33
C LEU A 103 11.39 5.79 13.64
N LEU A 104 11.22 4.75 12.83
CA LEU A 104 12.31 4.06 12.15
C LEU A 104 12.61 4.62 10.76
N LEU A 105 11.64 5.24 10.10
CA LEU A 105 11.75 5.80 8.75
C LEU A 105 11.31 7.27 8.75
N GLY A 106 11.84 8.07 7.82
CA GLY A 106 11.46 9.48 7.69
C GLY A 106 11.74 10.32 8.95
N PRO A 107 10.73 10.89 9.61
CA PRO A 107 10.89 12.01 10.57
C PRO A 107 11.42 11.63 11.95
N LYS A 108 11.63 10.34 12.24
CA LYS A 108 12.15 9.82 13.53
C LYS A 108 11.34 10.28 14.75
N ARG A 109 10.02 10.20 14.63
CA ARG A 109 9.07 10.77 15.60
C ARG A 109 7.85 9.87 15.80
N ASP A 110 7.33 9.87 17.02
CA ASP A 110 6.03 9.29 17.37
C ASP A 110 4.95 10.39 17.34
N PHE A 111 4.22 10.50 16.24
CA PHE A 111 3.21 11.56 16.09
C PHE A 111 1.96 11.29 16.93
N LEU A 112 1.60 10.02 17.10
CA LEU A 112 0.46 9.65 17.92
C LEU A 112 0.69 10.11 19.36
N LYS A 113 1.85 9.76 19.92
CA LYS A 113 2.23 10.16 21.27
C LYS A 113 2.30 11.69 21.41
N ASP A 114 3.00 12.36 20.49
CA ASP A 114 3.13 13.83 20.48
C ASP A 114 1.75 14.52 20.54
N LEU A 115 0.83 14.12 19.66
CA LEU A 115 -0.49 14.75 19.56
C LEU A 115 -1.38 14.43 20.77
N PHE A 116 -1.31 13.20 21.28
CA PHE A 116 -2.15 12.76 22.40
C PHE A 116 -1.69 13.36 23.74
N ASP A 117 -0.38 13.52 23.93
CA ASP A 117 0.18 14.19 25.11
C ASP A 117 -0.15 15.67 25.10
N SER A 118 0.04 16.36 23.97
CA SER A 118 -0.36 17.77 23.82
C SER A 118 -1.85 17.98 24.13
N ALA A 119 -2.73 17.16 23.56
CA ALA A 119 -4.17 17.24 23.82
C ALA A 119 -4.50 16.92 25.29
N LYS A 120 -3.79 15.96 25.91
CA LYS A 120 -3.98 15.63 27.33
C LYS A 120 -3.67 16.80 28.25
N ASP A 121 -2.55 17.47 27.97
CA ASP A 121 -1.96 18.44 28.87
C ASP A 121 -2.61 19.81 28.71
N ARG A 122 -2.99 20.18 27.47
CA ARG A 122 -3.53 21.51 27.14
C ARG A 122 -5.06 21.56 27.08
N HIS A 123 -5.68 20.51 26.55
CA HIS A 123 -7.11 20.46 26.23
C HIS A 123 -7.73 19.13 26.70
N PRO A 124 -7.69 18.81 28.01
CA PRO A 124 -8.11 17.51 28.55
C PRO A 124 -9.56 17.14 28.23
N GLU A 125 -10.41 18.12 27.89
CA GLU A 125 -11.78 17.96 27.40
C GLU A 125 -11.90 17.42 25.98
N LEU A 126 -10.83 17.46 25.16
CA LEU A 126 -10.80 16.85 23.84
C LEU A 126 -10.70 15.32 23.94
N HIS A 127 -11.72 14.64 23.45
CA HIS A 127 -11.67 13.19 23.28
C HIS A 127 -10.72 12.83 22.12
N ARG A 128 -9.85 11.86 22.38
CA ARG A 128 -8.81 11.41 21.45
C ARG A 128 -9.19 10.07 20.86
N GLY A 129 -9.38 10.04 19.54
CA GLY A 129 -9.64 8.83 18.78
C GLY A 129 -8.52 8.51 17.80
N THR A 130 -8.46 7.26 17.39
CA THR A 130 -7.50 6.77 16.39
C THR A 130 -8.25 6.08 15.25
N TYR A 131 -7.71 6.21 14.05
CA TYR A 131 -8.09 5.42 12.88
C TYR A 131 -6.92 4.51 12.53
N PHE A 132 -7.20 3.22 12.37
CA PHE A 132 -6.22 2.23 11.95
C PHE A 132 -6.79 1.37 10.82
N SER A 133 -6.10 1.33 9.69
CA SER A 133 -6.48 0.51 8.56
C SER A 133 -5.84 -0.88 8.64
N LEU A 134 -6.65 -1.93 8.69
CA LEU A 134 -6.15 -3.30 8.56
C LEU A 134 -5.67 -3.62 7.13
N PRO A 135 -6.42 -3.27 6.05
CA PRO A 135 -5.95 -3.51 4.70
C PRO A 135 -4.69 -2.73 4.36
N GLU A 136 -3.74 -3.39 3.71
CA GLU A 136 -2.44 -2.82 3.36
C GLU A 136 -2.09 -3.16 1.91
N TRP A 137 -1.97 -2.13 1.07
CA TRP A 137 -1.95 -2.27 -0.39
C TRP A 137 -0.96 -3.32 -0.88
N PHE A 138 0.25 -3.31 -0.33
CA PHE A 138 1.37 -4.09 -0.86
C PHE A 138 2.22 -4.78 0.24
N ASN A 139 1.61 -5.13 1.37
CA ASN A 139 2.30 -5.96 2.36
C ASN A 139 2.28 -7.43 1.93
N PRO A 140 3.44 -8.11 1.82
CA PRO A 140 3.50 -9.52 1.46
C PRO A 140 2.66 -10.43 2.37
N ALA A 141 2.61 -10.16 3.68
CA ALA A 141 1.83 -10.93 4.65
C ALA A 141 0.32 -10.65 4.58
N TYR A 142 -0.10 -9.57 3.93
CA TYR A 142 -1.53 -9.27 3.73
C TYR A 142 -2.13 -9.96 2.50
N ALA A 143 -1.30 -10.54 1.62
CA ALA A 143 -1.74 -11.09 0.33
C ALA A 143 -2.86 -12.14 0.46
N GLU A 144 -2.85 -12.96 1.52
CA GLU A 144 -3.91 -13.96 1.78
C GLU A 144 -5.27 -13.33 2.08
N TYR A 145 -5.27 -12.13 2.66
CA TYR A 145 -6.48 -11.41 3.07
C TYR A 145 -6.91 -10.34 2.07
N GLY A 146 -6.12 -10.11 1.01
CA GLY A 146 -6.32 -9.03 0.06
C GLY A 146 -7.65 -9.12 -0.70
N PHE A 147 -8.23 -7.96 -1.00
CA PHE A 147 -9.50 -7.88 -1.73
C PHE A 147 -9.66 -6.56 -2.46
N GLY A 148 -10.44 -6.57 -3.55
CA GLY A 148 -10.80 -5.37 -4.30
C GLY A 148 -9.58 -4.51 -4.66
N SER A 149 -9.59 -3.25 -4.22
CA SER A 149 -8.50 -2.29 -4.44
C SER A 149 -7.32 -2.43 -3.47
N TRP A 150 -7.36 -3.38 -2.53
CA TRP A 150 -6.36 -3.59 -1.49
C TRP A 150 -5.82 -5.03 -1.59
N PRO A 151 -5.03 -5.34 -2.62
CA PRO A 151 -4.67 -6.72 -2.95
C PRO A 151 -3.63 -7.34 -2.01
N GLY A 152 -2.87 -6.56 -1.24
CA GLY A 152 -1.67 -7.06 -0.56
C GLY A 152 -0.61 -7.53 -1.57
N GLY A 153 0.39 -8.26 -1.09
CA GLY A 153 1.45 -8.80 -1.95
C GLY A 153 2.41 -7.74 -2.48
N GLY A 154 3.27 -8.08 -3.43
CA GLY A 154 4.22 -7.11 -4.01
C GLY A 154 3.53 -6.17 -5.01
N ALA A 155 3.86 -4.88 -4.95
CA ALA A 155 3.41 -3.89 -5.93
C ALA A 155 4.05 -4.15 -7.31
N LEU A 156 3.25 -4.11 -8.37
CA LEU A 156 3.79 -4.00 -9.73
C LEU A 156 4.18 -2.56 -10.00
N ASN A 157 5.28 -2.36 -10.72
CA ASN A 157 5.70 -1.04 -11.15
C ASN A 157 4.62 -0.37 -12.01
N ALA A 158 4.27 0.87 -11.69
CA ALA A 158 3.16 1.59 -12.31
C ALA A 158 3.38 1.92 -13.81
N PHE A 159 4.63 1.94 -14.29
CA PHE A 159 4.97 2.38 -15.64
C PHE A 159 5.27 1.21 -16.59
N ASN A 160 5.97 0.19 -16.09
CA ASN A 160 6.40 -0.94 -16.90
C ASN A 160 5.72 -2.27 -16.52
N GLY A 161 4.91 -2.29 -15.45
CA GLY A 161 4.16 -3.47 -15.00
C GLY A 161 5.03 -4.60 -14.42
N THR A 162 6.34 -4.40 -14.27
CA THR A 162 7.24 -5.43 -13.75
C THR A 162 7.06 -5.61 -12.26
N CYS A 163 7.09 -6.87 -11.82
CA CYS A 163 7.13 -7.20 -10.40
C CYS A 163 8.60 -7.18 -9.92
N CYS A 164 8.87 -6.67 -8.72
CA CYS A 164 7.98 -5.91 -7.85
C CYS A 164 8.74 -4.71 -7.30
N ASP A 165 8.03 -3.60 -7.11
CA ASP A 165 8.61 -2.43 -6.46
C ASP A 165 9.00 -2.79 -5.01
N PRO A 166 10.05 -2.18 -4.46
CA PRO A 166 10.46 -2.39 -3.07
C PRO A 166 9.34 -2.09 -2.07
N TYR A 167 9.25 -2.92 -1.02
CA TYR A 167 8.40 -2.66 0.14
C TYR A 167 9.26 -2.53 1.40
N ILE A 168 9.50 -1.29 1.82
CA ILE A 168 10.42 -1.01 2.93
C ILE A 168 9.75 -1.21 4.28
N GLY A 169 10.53 -1.71 5.24
CA GLY A 169 10.08 -1.92 6.61
C GLY A 169 9.26 -3.19 6.83
N TYR A 170 9.21 -4.12 5.87
CA TYR A 170 8.59 -5.42 6.07
C TYR A 170 9.26 -6.21 7.21
N VAL A 171 8.43 -6.78 8.07
CA VAL A 171 8.82 -7.78 9.07
C VAL A 171 7.98 -9.03 8.78
N PRO A 172 8.60 -10.21 8.61
CA PRO A 172 7.84 -11.45 8.48
C PRO A 172 7.01 -11.73 9.73
N VAL A 173 5.74 -12.04 9.53
CA VAL A 173 4.76 -12.32 10.59
C VAL A 173 4.03 -13.61 10.28
N ASP A 174 3.69 -14.38 11.31
CA ASP A 174 2.95 -15.65 11.18
C ASP A 174 1.44 -15.41 10.97
N ASP A 175 0.88 -14.42 11.67
CA ASP A 175 -0.50 -13.97 11.52
C ASP A 175 -0.52 -12.44 11.44
N TYR A 176 -0.83 -11.93 10.24
CA TYR A 176 -0.85 -10.48 10.01
C TYR A 176 -1.95 -9.77 10.80
N LEU A 177 -3.14 -10.38 10.92
CA LEU A 177 -4.29 -9.76 11.59
C LEU A 177 -4.05 -9.68 13.10
N GLU A 178 -3.59 -10.77 13.71
CA GLU A 178 -3.31 -10.81 15.14
C GLU A 178 -2.18 -9.85 15.51
N GLN A 179 -1.08 -9.86 14.77
CA GLN A 179 0.09 -9.04 15.10
C GLN A 179 -0.16 -7.55 14.86
N SER A 180 -0.86 -7.19 13.77
CA SER A 180 -1.19 -5.79 13.46
C SER A 180 -2.19 -5.21 14.46
N THR A 181 -3.18 -6.00 14.91
CA THR A 181 -4.15 -5.53 15.92
C THR A 181 -3.52 -5.45 17.30
N SER A 182 -2.70 -6.44 17.68
CA SER A 182 -2.02 -6.46 18.98
C SER A 182 -1.03 -5.29 19.14
N SER A 183 -0.27 -4.96 18.10
CA SER A 183 0.64 -3.82 18.14
C SER A 183 -0.11 -2.51 18.33
N PHE A 184 -1.22 -2.32 17.63
CA PHE A 184 -2.05 -1.13 17.73
C PHE A 184 -2.76 -0.98 19.09
N ILE A 185 -3.40 -2.04 19.60
CA ILE A 185 -4.15 -1.99 20.87
C ILE A 185 -3.24 -1.76 22.09
N SER A 186 -1.96 -2.09 21.96
CA SER A 186 -0.98 -1.98 23.05
C SER A 186 -0.39 -0.56 23.26
N HIS A 187 -1.00 0.47 22.66
CA HIS A 187 -0.65 1.89 22.78
C HIS A 187 -1.78 2.67 23.47
#